data_AF-A0A7S1STS2-F1
#
_entry.id   AF-A0A7S1STS2-F1
#
_cell.length_a   1.000
_cell.length_b   1.000
_cell.length_c   1.000
_cell.angle_alpha   90.00
_cell.angle_beta   90.00
_cell.angle_gamma   90.00
#
_symmetry.space_group_name_H-M   'P 1'
#
loop_
_entity.id
_entity.type
_entity.pdbx_description
1 polymer ?
#
loop_
_entity_poly.entity_id
_entity_poly.type
_entity_poly.pdbx_seq_one_letter_code
_entity_poly.pdbx_strand_id
1 'polypeptide(L)'
;KMKELKHVSDFELLKGFSAFTAWLWGQKFASGCFYDTVCLKSYPDRWDQSRGWRWQKCHEMAYLQRAPTSQPALRSPTMFLRTLLKQCDDVFGIGQSSKLALNNAALQATHGASYPNGTSNVFFTNFSDDPWQYAGIKPLEKERHVKDLPRCYVECDDCGHCKDLHQPSHTDPKPLKRCRIQAVKAMKKWMMEAVLKREGLSTLHPELLEAIM
;
A
#
# COMPACT_ATOMS: atom_id res chain seq x y z
N LYS A 1 48.98 -10.96 15.75
CA LYS A 1 49.24 -10.35 14.42
C LYS A 1 47.90 -10.12 13.72
N MET A 2 47.36 -8.91 13.79
CA MET A 2 46.27 -8.51 12.90
C MET A 2 46.82 -8.57 11.47
N LYS A 3 46.24 -9.41 10.61
CA LYS A 3 46.56 -9.39 9.18
C LYS A 3 46.15 -8.01 8.68
N GLU A 4 47.08 -7.27 8.08
CA GLU A 4 46.75 -6.09 7.29
C GLU A 4 45.67 -6.51 6.29
N LEU A 5 44.48 -5.91 6.42
CA LEU A 5 43.46 -6.02 5.41
C LEU A 5 44.04 -5.36 4.16
N LYS A 6 44.27 -6.17 3.11
CA LYS A 6 44.65 -5.65 1.79
C LYS A 6 43.72 -4.49 1.46
N HIS A 7 44.29 -3.36 1.05
CA HIS A 7 43.49 -2.23 0.60
C HIS A 7 42.58 -2.68 -0.54
N VAL A 8 41.28 -2.77 -0.29
CA VAL A 8 40.25 -3.03 -1.30
C VAL A 8 39.77 -1.68 -1.81
N SER A 9 39.69 -1.49 -3.13
CA SER A 9 39.15 -0.24 -3.68
C SER A 9 37.65 -0.14 -3.41
N ASP A 10 37.11 1.09 -3.35
CA ASP A 10 35.67 1.32 -3.24
C ASP A 10 34.89 0.61 -4.36
N PHE A 11 35.48 0.53 -5.55
CA PHE A 11 34.88 -0.17 -6.69
C PHE A 11 34.79 -1.69 -6.46
N GLU A 12 35.84 -2.30 -5.92
CA GLU A 12 35.86 -3.73 -5.58
C GLU A 12 34.86 -4.04 -4.45
N LEU A 13 34.74 -3.16 -3.45
CA LEU A 13 33.72 -3.26 -2.40
C LEU A 13 32.31 -3.15 -2.98
N LEU A 14 32.07 -2.19 -3.88
CA LEU A 14 30.78 -2.02 -4.55
C LEU A 14 30.40 -3.24 -5.40
N LYS A 15 31.37 -3.79 -6.13
CA LYS A 15 31.19 -5.01 -6.94
C LYS A 15 30.87 -6.21 -6.05
N GLY A 16 31.60 -6.37 -4.94
CA GLY A 16 31.34 -7.40 -3.94
C GLY A 16 29.95 -7.29 -3.32
N PHE A 17 29.55 -6.09 -2.92
CA PHE A 17 28.21 -5.82 -2.38
C PHE A 17 27.10 -6.08 -3.41
N SER A 18 27.31 -5.65 -4.67
CA SER A 18 26.39 -5.93 -5.77
C SER A 18 26.23 -7.44 -6.02
N ALA A 19 27.33 -8.20 -6.05
CA ALA A 19 27.29 -9.65 -6.22
C ALA A 19 26.59 -10.36 -5.06
N PHE A 20 26.89 -9.96 -3.81
CA PHE A 20 26.21 -10.49 -2.62
C PHE A 20 24.71 -10.20 -2.65
N THR A 21 24.33 -8.98 -2.99
CA THR A 21 22.92 -8.55 -3.10
C THR A 21 22.19 -9.36 -4.17
N ALA A 22 22.81 -9.55 -5.34
CA ALA A 22 22.24 -10.35 -6.42
C ALA A 22 22.15 -11.85 -6.08
N TRP A 23 23.09 -12.37 -5.30
CA TRP A 23 23.03 -13.74 -4.78
C TRP A 23 21.90 -13.93 -3.78
N LEU A 24 21.75 -12.99 -2.84
CA LEU A 24 20.77 -13.08 -1.76
C LEU A 24 19.33 -12.80 -2.24
N TRP A 25 19.15 -11.77 -3.08
CA TRP A 25 17.83 -11.26 -3.48
C TRP A 25 17.48 -11.50 -4.94
N GLY A 26 18.40 -12.10 -5.71
CA GLY A 26 18.25 -12.37 -7.14
C GLY A 26 18.78 -11.24 -8.03
N GLN A 27 19.13 -11.60 -9.27
CA GLN A 27 19.74 -10.70 -10.27
C GLN A 27 18.88 -9.48 -10.64
N LYS A 28 17.57 -9.56 -10.40
CA LYS A 28 16.63 -8.46 -10.68
C LYS A 28 16.47 -7.49 -9.50
N PHE A 29 17.04 -7.79 -8.33
CA PHE A 29 16.93 -6.92 -7.17
C PHE A 29 17.55 -5.54 -7.48
N ALA A 30 16.80 -4.47 -7.17
CA ALA A 30 17.16 -3.08 -7.51
C ALA A 30 17.35 -2.77 -9.01
N SER A 31 16.99 -3.66 -9.93
CA SER A 31 17.05 -3.39 -11.39
C SER A 31 15.93 -2.47 -11.91
N GLY A 32 14.98 -2.10 -11.05
CA GLY A 32 13.83 -1.28 -11.42
C GLY A 32 14.19 0.19 -11.61
N CYS A 33 13.64 0.80 -12.64
CA CYS A 33 13.91 2.21 -12.95
C CYS A 33 13.18 3.23 -12.06
N PHE A 34 12.46 2.80 -11.03
CA PHE A 34 11.54 3.65 -10.29
C PHE A 34 12.17 4.94 -9.70
N TYR A 35 13.45 4.90 -9.33
CA TYR A 35 14.20 6.06 -8.84
C TYR A 35 15.20 6.63 -9.87
N ASP A 36 15.31 6.02 -11.04
CA ASP A 36 16.11 6.51 -12.16
C ASP A 36 15.24 7.37 -13.09
N THR A 37 15.36 8.69 -12.94
CA THR A 37 14.63 9.67 -13.75
C THR A 37 14.91 9.54 -15.24
N VAL A 38 16.16 9.30 -15.63
CA VAL A 38 16.53 9.19 -17.04
C VAL A 38 15.90 7.93 -17.63
N CYS A 39 15.96 6.82 -16.89
CA CYS A 39 15.36 5.58 -17.34
C CYS A 39 13.83 5.66 -17.46
N LEU A 40 13.12 6.19 -16.44
CA LEU A 40 11.66 6.34 -16.50
C LEU A 40 11.17 7.27 -17.61
N LYS A 41 11.97 8.29 -17.95
CA LYS A 41 11.68 9.22 -19.04
C LYS A 41 11.90 8.58 -20.41
N SER A 42 13.02 7.87 -20.58
CA SER A 42 13.51 7.45 -21.90
C SER A 42 12.90 6.14 -22.39
N TYR A 43 12.36 5.30 -21.50
CA TYR A 43 11.85 3.98 -21.84
C TYR A 43 10.43 3.74 -21.30
N PRO A 44 9.42 4.52 -21.76
CA PRO A 44 8.07 4.45 -21.21
C PRO A 44 7.42 3.07 -21.36
N ASP A 45 7.61 2.38 -22.49
CA ASP A 45 6.96 1.10 -22.77
C ASP A 45 7.57 -0.06 -21.97
N ARG A 46 8.87 0.03 -21.64
CA ARG A 46 9.58 -0.99 -20.86
C ARG A 46 9.19 -0.98 -19.38
N TRP A 47 8.73 0.16 -18.88
CA TRP A 47 8.47 0.39 -17.46
C TRP A 47 7.04 0.87 -17.22
N ASP A 48 6.11 0.43 -18.04
CA ASP A 48 4.69 0.80 -18.02
C ASP A 48 4.08 0.80 -16.60
N GLN A 49 4.27 -0.27 -15.83
CA GLN A 49 3.74 -0.40 -14.46
C GLN A 49 4.39 0.60 -13.50
N SER A 50 5.73 0.69 -13.51
CA SER A 50 6.47 1.59 -12.62
C SER A 50 6.23 3.06 -12.97
N ARG A 51 6.14 3.37 -14.27
CA ARG A 51 5.89 4.70 -14.79
C ARG A 51 4.43 5.12 -14.57
N GLY A 52 3.48 4.22 -14.79
CA GLY A 52 2.07 4.44 -14.46
C GLY A 52 1.85 4.69 -12.98
N TRP A 53 2.44 3.85 -12.12
CA TRP A 53 2.42 4.08 -10.67
C TRP A 53 3.09 5.41 -10.29
N ARG A 54 4.21 5.73 -10.92
CA ARG A 54 4.87 7.02 -10.71
C ARG A 54 4.00 8.19 -11.13
N TRP A 55 3.26 8.07 -12.24
CA TRP A 55 2.33 9.09 -12.70
C TRP A 55 1.22 9.33 -11.69
N GLN A 56 0.56 8.29 -11.17
CA GLN A 56 -0.50 8.42 -10.15
C GLN A 56 0.00 9.18 -8.92
N LYS A 57 1.21 8.86 -8.45
CA LYS A 57 1.87 9.56 -7.34
C LYS A 57 2.19 11.02 -7.62
N CYS A 58 2.55 11.33 -8.87
CA CYS A 58 2.88 12.67 -9.34
C CYS A 58 1.64 13.49 -9.76
N HIS A 59 0.49 12.85 -9.95
CA HIS A 59 -0.73 13.50 -10.41
C HIS A 59 -1.74 13.75 -9.30
N GLU A 60 -2.09 12.73 -8.51
CA GLU A 60 -3.19 12.81 -7.53
C GLU A 60 -2.83 12.23 -6.17
N MET A 61 -2.09 11.12 -6.11
CA MET A 61 -1.94 10.35 -4.87
C MET A 61 -0.92 10.93 -3.89
N ALA A 62 0.05 11.71 -4.37
CA ALA A 62 1.07 12.40 -3.57
C ALA A 62 1.90 11.49 -2.62
N TYR A 63 2.00 10.19 -2.89
CA TYR A 63 2.73 9.22 -2.06
C TYR A 63 4.27 9.32 -2.22
N LEU A 64 4.85 10.48 -1.94
CA LEU A 64 6.27 10.77 -2.16
C LEU A 64 7.12 10.41 -0.91
N GLN A 65 7.66 9.20 -0.90
CA GLN A 65 8.43 8.64 0.23
C GLN A 65 9.81 9.28 0.36
N ARG A 66 9.90 10.34 1.15
CA ARG A 66 11.15 10.98 1.53
C ARG A 66 11.96 10.15 2.53
N ALA A 67 13.27 10.36 2.58
CA ALA A 67 14.12 9.85 3.65
C ALA A 67 13.75 10.55 4.99
N PRO A 68 13.68 9.80 6.11
CA PRO A 68 13.59 10.37 7.45
C PRO A 68 14.77 11.31 7.72
N THR A 69 14.53 12.43 8.39
CA THR A 69 15.57 13.42 8.73
C THR A 69 16.02 13.34 10.19
N SER A 70 15.24 12.68 11.05
CA SER A 70 15.45 12.64 12.51
C SER A 70 15.99 11.32 13.04
N GLN A 71 16.20 10.33 12.18
CA GLN A 71 16.63 8.99 12.55
C GLN A 71 17.44 8.35 11.41
N PRO A 72 18.29 7.34 11.69
CA PRO A 72 18.96 6.59 10.65
C PRO A 72 17.97 6.10 9.59
N ALA A 73 18.29 6.37 8.32
CA ALA A 73 17.42 6.07 7.20
C ALA A 73 18.02 4.92 6.37
N LEU A 74 17.18 3.92 6.05
CA LEU A 74 17.51 2.94 5.02
C LEU A 74 17.50 3.57 3.62
N ARG A 75 16.69 4.62 3.43
CA ARG A 75 16.63 5.37 2.17
C ARG A 75 17.80 6.34 2.05
N SER A 76 18.25 6.56 0.81
CA SER A 76 19.28 7.54 0.51
C SER A 76 18.91 8.93 1.05
N PRO A 77 19.84 9.66 1.68
CA PRO A 77 19.61 11.02 2.17
C PRO A 77 19.30 12.03 1.05
N THR A 78 19.57 11.68 -0.21
CA THR A 78 19.24 12.52 -1.39
C THR A 78 17.76 12.49 -1.76
N MET A 79 16.97 11.58 -1.16
CA MET A 79 15.54 11.43 -1.40
C MET A 79 14.71 12.38 -0.53
N PHE A 80 14.86 13.69 -0.72
CA PHE A 80 13.95 14.68 -0.13
C PHE A 80 12.82 15.04 -1.10
N LEU A 81 11.76 15.67 -0.56
CA LEU A 81 10.52 15.94 -1.30
C LEU A 81 10.77 16.72 -2.61
N ARG A 82 11.66 17.71 -2.60
CA ARG A 82 12.00 18.50 -3.80
C ARG A 82 12.59 17.64 -4.92
N THR A 83 13.45 16.66 -4.61
CA THR A 83 14.00 15.73 -5.61
C THR A 83 12.91 14.87 -6.22
N LEU A 84 11.98 14.39 -5.39
CA LEU A 84 10.85 13.58 -5.84
C LEU A 84 9.90 14.40 -6.73
N LEU A 85 9.58 15.64 -6.35
CA LEU A 85 8.78 16.54 -7.18
C LEU A 85 9.47 16.86 -8.51
N LYS A 86 10.78 17.13 -8.49
CA LYS A 86 11.55 17.36 -9.72
C LYS A 86 11.48 16.18 -10.68
N GLN A 87 11.57 14.94 -10.17
CA GLN A 87 11.41 13.74 -11.00
C GLN A 87 10.02 13.69 -11.66
N CYS A 88 8.95 14.18 -11.01
CA CYS A 88 7.63 14.27 -11.63
C CYS A 88 7.65 15.20 -12.86
N ASP A 89 8.26 16.38 -12.75
CA ASP A 89 8.38 17.31 -13.87
C ASP A 89 9.28 16.77 -14.99
N ASP A 90 10.41 16.15 -14.61
CA ASP A 90 11.38 15.63 -15.57
C ASP A 90 10.81 14.49 -16.43
N VAL A 91 9.96 13.63 -15.84
CA VAL A 91 9.38 12.45 -16.51
C VAL A 91 8.07 12.75 -17.25
N PHE A 92 7.23 13.65 -16.72
CA PHE A 92 5.87 13.89 -17.23
C PHE A 92 5.62 15.28 -17.79
N GLY A 93 6.61 16.18 -17.69
CA GLY A 93 6.53 17.54 -18.23
C GLY A 93 6.49 18.61 -17.15
N ILE A 94 7.01 19.79 -17.50
CA ILE A 94 7.10 20.96 -16.62
C ILE A 94 5.72 21.33 -16.09
N GLY A 95 5.62 21.54 -14.78
CA GLY A 95 4.39 21.95 -14.10
C GLY A 95 3.51 20.78 -13.64
N GLN A 96 3.93 19.53 -13.87
CA GLN A 96 3.25 18.35 -13.31
C GLN A 96 3.26 18.41 -11.78
N SER A 97 4.40 18.72 -11.17
CA SER A 97 4.53 18.79 -9.71
C SER A 97 3.70 19.91 -9.08
N SER A 98 3.52 21.02 -9.79
CA SER A 98 2.74 22.17 -9.32
C SER A 98 1.24 21.87 -9.20
N LYS A 99 0.71 20.95 -10.02
CA LYS A 99 -0.70 20.53 -9.99
C LYS A 99 -1.01 19.56 -8.86
N LEU A 100 0.01 18.83 -8.39
CA LEU A 100 -0.15 17.70 -7.46
C LEU A 100 -0.90 18.08 -6.17
N ALA A 101 -0.61 19.23 -5.58
CA ALA A 101 -1.26 19.64 -4.33
C ALA A 101 -2.77 19.85 -4.50
N LEU A 102 -3.18 20.53 -5.58
CA LEU A 102 -4.59 20.78 -5.88
C LEU A 102 -5.33 19.49 -6.23
N ASN A 103 -4.73 18.66 -7.08
CA ASN A 103 -5.28 17.37 -7.47
C ASN A 103 -5.42 16.42 -6.27
N ASN A 104 -4.42 16.36 -5.39
CA ASN A 104 -4.49 15.56 -4.18
C ASN A 104 -5.57 16.05 -3.23
N ALA A 105 -5.75 17.37 -3.08
CA ALA A 105 -6.84 17.92 -2.29
C ALA A 105 -8.21 17.55 -2.88
N ALA A 106 -8.36 17.58 -4.21
CA ALA A 106 -9.58 17.16 -4.89
C ALA A 106 -9.87 15.65 -4.70
N LEU A 107 -8.85 14.80 -4.82
CA LEU A 107 -8.95 13.36 -4.56
C LEU A 107 -9.41 13.10 -3.10
N GLN A 108 -8.77 13.77 -2.15
CA GLN A 108 -9.12 13.67 -0.73
C GLN A 108 -10.54 14.15 -0.43
N ALA A 109 -10.97 15.27 -1.02
CA ALA A 109 -12.32 15.78 -0.87
C ALA A 109 -13.37 14.83 -1.45
N THR A 110 -13.05 14.16 -2.56
CA THR A 110 -13.94 13.18 -3.22
C THR A 110 -14.12 11.91 -2.39
N HIS A 111 -13.05 11.43 -1.73
CA HIS A 111 -13.06 10.13 -1.04
C HIS A 111 -13.04 10.22 0.49
N GLY A 112 -13.11 11.42 1.06
CA GLY A 112 -13.18 11.67 2.50
C GLY A 112 -11.84 11.57 3.26
N ALA A 113 -10.71 11.38 2.57
CA ALA A 113 -9.38 11.30 3.19
C ALA A 113 -9.33 10.28 4.37
N SER A 114 -8.89 10.71 5.55
CA SER A 114 -8.88 9.88 6.77
C SER A 114 -10.28 9.51 7.28
N TYR A 115 -11.31 10.18 6.77
CA TYR A 115 -12.71 10.05 7.20
C TYR A 115 -13.61 9.79 5.97
N PRO A 116 -13.54 8.59 5.37
CA PRO A 116 -14.37 8.25 4.23
C PRO A 116 -15.84 8.52 4.56
N ASN A 117 -16.44 9.49 3.86
CA ASN A 117 -17.83 9.90 4.03
C ASN A 117 -18.67 9.34 2.86
N GLY A 118 -19.99 9.22 3.05
CA GLY A 118 -20.89 8.73 1.99
C GLY A 118 -20.61 7.31 1.51
N THR A 119 -19.73 6.57 2.20
CA THR A 119 -19.34 5.21 1.83
C THR A 119 -20.03 4.23 2.77
N SER A 120 -20.58 3.17 2.19
CA SER A 120 -21.18 2.05 2.89
C SER A 120 -20.63 0.75 2.32
N ASN A 121 -20.83 -0.36 3.04
CA ASN A 121 -20.51 -1.70 2.54
C ASN A 121 -19.02 -1.92 2.24
N VAL A 122 -18.13 -1.32 3.04
CA VAL A 122 -16.67 -1.51 2.98
C VAL A 122 -16.18 -2.15 4.28
N PHE A 123 -15.36 -3.20 4.15
CA PHE A 123 -14.73 -3.88 5.29
C PHE A 123 -13.22 -3.61 5.24
N PHE A 124 -12.69 -2.88 6.22
CA PHE A 124 -11.26 -2.55 6.26
C PHE A 124 -10.46 -3.59 7.03
N THR A 125 -9.40 -4.13 6.43
CA THR A 125 -8.43 -4.99 7.11
C THR A 125 -7.07 -4.30 7.20
N ASN A 126 -6.41 -4.44 8.34
CA ASN A 126 -5.04 -3.98 8.58
C ASN A 126 -4.29 -5.02 9.42
N PHE A 127 -2.96 -5.05 9.31
CA PHE A 127 -2.12 -6.10 9.90
C PHE A 127 -0.93 -5.48 10.64
N SER A 128 -0.50 -6.11 11.75
CA SER A 128 0.51 -5.55 12.65
C SER A 128 1.90 -5.37 12.04
N ASP A 129 2.28 -6.22 11.10
CA ASP A 129 3.61 -6.16 10.46
C ASP A 129 3.54 -5.49 9.08
N ASP A 130 2.36 -5.03 8.66
CA ASP A 130 2.21 -4.30 7.40
C ASP A 130 2.61 -2.82 7.60
N PRO A 131 3.67 -2.31 6.94
CA PRO A 131 4.04 -0.90 7.02
C PRO A 131 2.97 0.03 6.42
N TRP A 132 2.04 -0.50 5.60
CA TRP A 132 0.93 0.27 5.03
C TRP A 132 -0.20 0.54 6.02
N GLN A 133 -0.23 -0.13 7.18
CA GLN A 133 -1.30 0.06 8.17
C GLN A 133 -1.49 1.52 8.59
N TYR A 134 -0.41 2.32 8.56
CA TYR A 134 -0.43 3.73 8.93
C TYR A 134 -1.10 4.64 7.88
N ALA A 135 -1.24 4.16 6.65
CA ALA A 135 -1.92 4.84 5.56
C ALA A 135 -3.39 4.43 5.41
N GLY A 136 -3.85 3.42 6.17
CA GLY A 136 -5.23 2.96 6.16
C GLY A 136 -6.06 3.51 7.33
N ILE A 137 -7.30 3.01 7.45
CA ILE A 137 -8.17 3.33 8.59
C ILE A 137 -7.58 2.72 9.85
N LYS A 138 -7.21 3.58 10.81
CA LYS A 138 -6.57 3.11 12.04
C LYS A 138 -7.54 2.29 12.90
N PRO A 139 -7.08 1.20 13.52
CA PRO A 139 -7.95 0.33 14.32
C PRO A 139 -8.48 1.00 15.60
N LEU A 140 -7.74 1.97 16.12
CA LEU A 140 -7.87 2.48 17.49
C LEU A 140 -8.51 3.87 17.60
N GLU A 141 -8.82 4.52 16.47
CA GLU A 141 -9.55 5.77 16.51
C GLU A 141 -11.01 5.47 16.89
N LYS A 142 -11.35 5.79 18.14
CA LYS A 142 -12.73 5.91 18.67
C LYS A 142 -13.48 7.11 18.05
N GLU A 143 -12.99 7.62 16.93
CA GLU A 143 -13.48 8.85 16.34
C GLU A 143 -14.88 8.64 15.77
N ARG A 144 -15.76 9.60 16.08
CA ARG A 144 -17.21 9.47 15.99
C ARG A 144 -17.74 9.40 14.54
N HIS A 145 -16.87 9.54 13.55
CA HIS A 145 -17.24 9.74 12.14
C HIS A 145 -17.09 8.48 11.27
N VAL A 146 -16.47 7.41 11.77
CA VAL A 146 -16.34 6.11 11.07
C VAL A 146 -17.15 5.02 11.79
N LYS A 147 -18.24 5.41 12.47
CA LYS A 147 -18.98 4.56 13.40
C LYS A 147 -19.60 3.31 12.77
N ASP A 148 -19.80 3.29 11.46
CA ASP A 148 -20.62 2.27 10.79
C ASP A 148 -19.89 1.42 9.76
N LEU A 149 -18.57 1.62 9.57
CA LEU A 149 -17.77 0.78 8.67
C LEU A 149 -17.07 -0.33 9.46
N PRO A 150 -17.38 -1.61 9.17
CA PRO A 150 -16.73 -2.72 9.85
C PRO A 150 -15.24 -2.75 9.50
N ARG A 151 -14.42 -3.04 10.49
CA ARG A 151 -12.97 -3.10 10.34
C ARG A 151 -12.39 -4.16 11.25
N CYS A 152 -11.22 -4.64 10.88
CA CYS A 152 -10.48 -5.62 11.64
C CYS A 152 -8.99 -5.30 11.58
N TYR A 153 -8.34 -5.39 12.74
CA TYR A 153 -6.90 -5.31 12.85
C TYR A 153 -6.37 -6.64 13.36
N VAL A 154 -5.45 -7.20 12.60
CA VAL A 154 -4.93 -8.54 12.81
C VAL A 154 -3.52 -8.40 13.35
N GLU A 155 -3.40 -8.66 14.66
CA GLU A 155 -2.12 -8.72 15.34
C GLU A 155 -1.63 -10.17 15.40
N CYS A 156 -0.53 -10.44 14.71
CA CYS A 156 0.17 -11.73 14.71
C CYS A 156 1.56 -11.60 14.09
N ASP A 157 2.41 -12.59 14.35
CA ASP A 157 3.72 -12.69 13.73
C ASP A 157 3.60 -13.00 12.23
N ASP A 158 4.41 -12.31 11.43
CA ASP A 158 4.45 -12.42 9.96
C ASP A 158 3.10 -12.06 9.31
N CYS A 159 2.38 -11.13 9.93
CA CYS A 159 1.15 -10.58 9.41
C CYS A 159 1.43 -9.29 8.65
N GLY A 160 2.04 -9.49 7.48
CA GLY A 160 2.35 -8.43 6.52
C GLY A 160 1.19 -8.07 5.59
N HIS A 161 1.54 -7.52 4.44
CA HIS A 161 0.60 -6.89 3.51
C HIS A 161 -0.49 -7.84 3.00
N CYS A 162 -1.76 -7.44 3.17
CA CYS A 162 -2.95 -8.17 2.69
C CYS A 162 -2.96 -9.65 3.09
N LYS A 163 -2.52 -9.98 4.31
CA LYS A 163 -2.41 -11.37 4.79
C LYS A 163 -3.75 -12.11 4.73
N ASP A 164 -4.88 -11.43 4.72
CA ASP A 164 -6.21 -12.03 4.58
C ASP A 164 -6.53 -12.56 3.17
N LEU A 165 -5.92 -12.04 2.11
CA LEU A 165 -6.30 -12.35 0.72
C LEU A 165 -5.67 -13.61 0.13
N HIS A 166 -4.75 -14.28 0.85
CA HIS A 166 -4.21 -15.57 0.41
C HIS A 166 -5.21 -16.72 0.64
N GLN A 167 -5.00 -17.86 -0.04
CA GLN A 167 -5.81 -19.06 0.16
C GLN A 167 -5.76 -19.52 1.63
N PRO A 168 -6.90 -19.67 2.32
CA PRO A 168 -6.90 -20.06 3.73
C PRO A 168 -6.10 -21.34 4.00
N SER A 169 -5.29 -21.30 5.05
CA SER A 169 -4.49 -22.43 5.53
C SER A 169 -4.88 -22.84 6.94
N HIS A 170 -4.70 -24.13 7.25
CA HIS A 170 -4.84 -24.63 8.62
C HIS A 170 -3.85 -23.97 9.59
N THR A 171 -2.67 -23.56 9.09
CA THR A 171 -1.64 -22.86 9.86
C THR A 171 -1.94 -21.39 10.11
N ASP A 172 -3.03 -20.85 9.55
CA ASP A 172 -3.33 -19.43 9.74
C ASP A 172 -3.55 -19.07 11.20
N PRO A 173 -3.05 -17.90 11.64
CA PRO A 173 -3.17 -17.47 13.02
C PRO A 173 -4.65 -17.22 13.35
N LYS A 174 -5.05 -17.53 14.59
CA LYS A 174 -6.44 -17.41 15.05
C LYS A 174 -7.03 -16.00 14.80
N PRO A 175 -6.31 -14.88 15.04
CA PRO A 175 -6.79 -13.54 14.71
C PRO A 175 -7.17 -13.37 13.23
N LEU A 176 -6.38 -13.89 12.31
CA LEU A 176 -6.65 -13.84 10.87
C LEU A 176 -7.93 -14.60 10.50
N LYS A 177 -8.10 -15.81 11.05
CA LYS A 177 -9.32 -16.62 10.83
C LYS A 177 -10.56 -15.89 11.31
N ARG A 178 -10.52 -15.26 12.50
CA ARG A 178 -11.62 -14.44 13.02
C ARG A 178 -11.94 -13.26 12.12
N CYS A 179 -10.90 -12.57 11.63
CA CYS A 179 -11.03 -11.45 10.71
C CYS A 179 -11.79 -11.83 9.43
N ARG A 180 -11.40 -12.95 8.80
CA ARG A 180 -12.08 -13.46 7.60
C ARG A 180 -13.53 -13.81 7.86
N ILE A 181 -13.85 -14.43 9.00
CA ILE A 181 -15.24 -14.74 9.39
C ILE A 181 -16.06 -13.45 9.50
N GLN A 182 -15.51 -12.39 10.10
CA GLN A 182 -16.19 -11.09 10.21
C GLN A 182 -16.42 -10.45 8.83
N ALA A 183 -15.41 -10.51 7.94
CA ALA A 183 -15.53 -9.99 6.58
C ALA A 183 -16.61 -10.74 5.79
N VAL A 184 -16.61 -12.07 5.83
CA VAL A 184 -17.64 -12.91 5.18
C VAL A 184 -19.02 -12.62 5.74
N LYS A 185 -19.16 -12.45 7.06
CA LYS A 185 -20.43 -12.09 7.69
C LYS A 185 -20.94 -10.72 7.20
N ALA A 186 -20.05 -9.74 7.07
CA ALA A 186 -20.41 -8.42 6.55
C ALA A 186 -20.86 -8.51 5.08
N MET A 187 -20.11 -9.21 4.23
CA MET A 187 -20.47 -9.42 2.82
C MET A 187 -21.80 -10.15 2.66
N LYS A 188 -22.02 -11.24 3.41
CA LYS A 188 -23.30 -11.97 3.44
C LYS A 188 -24.46 -11.03 3.78
N LYS A 189 -24.33 -10.22 4.84
CA LYS A 189 -25.34 -9.22 5.22
C LYS A 189 -25.63 -8.24 4.07
N TRP A 190 -24.60 -7.71 3.42
CA TRP A 190 -24.76 -6.76 2.32
C TRP A 190 -25.43 -7.36 1.09
N MET A 191 -25.12 -8.62 0.77
CA MET A 191 -25.79 -9.34 -0.30
C MET A 191 -27.28 -9.54 0.01
N MET A 192 -27.61 -9.89 1.26
CA MET A 192 -29.00 -9.99 1.71
C MET A 192 -29.75 -8.67 1.56
N GLU A 193 -29.19 -7.57 2.08
CA GLU A 193 -29.77 -6.22 1.99
C GLU A 193 -29.98 -5.79 0.54
N ALA A 194 -29.04 -6.12 -0.35
CA ALA A 194 -29.16 -5.84 -1.78
C ALA A 194 -30.30 -6.64 -2.44
N VAL A 195 -30.46 -7.93 -2.09
CA VAL A 195 -31.58 -8.75 -2.58
C VAL A 195 -32.91 -8.16 -2.09
N LEU A 196 -33.03 -7.88 -0.79
CA LEU A 196 -34.25 -7.29 -0.23
C LEU A 196 -34.66 -6.00 -0.91
N LYS A 197 -33.69 -5.10 -1.11
CA LYS A 197 -33.91 -3.83 -1.80
C LYS A 197 -34.36 -4.04 -3.25
N ARG A 198 -33.78 -5.02 -3.96
CA ARG A 198 -34.12 -5.33 -5.35
C ARG A 198 -35.55 -5.87 -5.48
N GLU A 199 -35.96 -6.74 -4.55
CA GLU A 199 -37.28 -7.38 -4.57
C GLU A 199 -38.38 -6.54 -3.89
N GLY A 200 -38.04 -5.39 -3.29
CA GLY A 200 -39.00 -4.57 -2.53
C GLY A 200 -39.48 -5.25 -1.23
N LEU A 201 -38.69 -6.16 -0.67
CA LEU A 201 -39.03 -6.94 0.51
C LEU A 201 -38.43 -6.33 1.78
N SER A 202 -39.15 -6.45 2.91
CA SER A 202 -38.64 -6.06 4.23
C SER A 202 -37.86 -7.17 4.95
N THR A 203 -38.07 -8.43 4.55
CA THR A 203 -37.46 -9.63 5.17
C THR A 203 -37.19 -10.70 4.11
N LEU A 204 -36.14 -11.50 4.31
CA LEU A 204 -35.79 -12.58 3.38
C LEU A 204 -36.68 -13.79 3.65
N HIS A 205 -37.01 -14.53 2.59
CA HIS A 205 -37.64 -15.84 2.74
C HIS A 205 -36.73 -16.75 3.59
N PRO A 206 -37.27 -17.56 4.53
CA PRO A 206 -36.47 -18.40 5.43
C PRO A 206 -35.43 -19.28 4.73
N GLU A 207 -35.77 -19.83 3.57
CA GLU A 207 -34.87 -20.67 2.76
C GLU A 207 -33.66 -19.89 2.21
N LEU A 208 -33.84 -18.62 1.83
CA LEU A 208 -32.74 -17.75 1.40
C LEU A 208 -31.88 -17.34 2.60
N LEU A 209 -32.49 -17.22 3.79
CA LEU A 209 -31.78 -16.92 5.03
C LEU A 209 -30.83 -18.07 5.39
N GLU A 210 -31.29 -19.32 5.31
CA GLU A 210 -30.49 -20.53 5.56
C GLU A 210 -29.35 -20.72 4.55
N ALA A 211 -29.60 -20.48 3.25
CA ALA A 211 -28.57 -20.61 2.23
C ALA A 211 -27.41 -19.59 2.39
N ILE A 212 -27.67 -18.47 3.07
CA ILE A 212 -26.70 -17.38 3.26
C ILE A 212 -26.08 -17.43 4.65
N MET A 213 -26.68 -18.02 5.69
CA MET A 213 -26.02 -18.18 7.00
C MET A 213 -24.82 -19.13 6.95
#